data_AF-A0A9N9F0F1-F1
#
_entry.id   AF-A0A9N9F0F1-F1
#
_cell.length_a   1.000
_cell.length_b   1.000
_cell.length_c   1.000
_cell.angle_alpha   90.00
_cell.angle_beta   90.00
_cell.angle_gamma   90.00
#
_symmetry.space_group_name_H-M   'P 1'
#
loop_
_entity.id
_entity.type
_entity.pdbx_description
1 polymer ?
#
loop_
_entity_poly.entity_id
_entity_poly.type
_entity_poly.pdbx_seq_one_letter_code
_entity_poly.pdbx_strand_id
1 'polypeptide(L)'
;MGPSMLPTFNEIGDVVAQEHISPRLGLLEIGDVVVCVSPTTPGRSVCKRILGMPGDYICVDPTERNRRYLTVPRGHVWLQGDNMSNSTDSRSYGPVPYALIRGRVFAK
;
A
#
# COMPACT_ATOMS: atom_id res chain seq x y z
N MET A 1 -12.58 3.19 -6.85
CA MET A 1 -11.29 2.54 -6.54
C MET A 1 -11.38 1.12 -7.09
N GLY A 2 -10.35 0.53 -7.71
CA GLY A 2 -10.48 -0.85 -8.20
C GLY A 2 -10.79 -1.87 -7.08
N PRO A 3 -11.03 -3.15 -7.39
CA PRO A 3 -11.42 -4.21 -6.44
C PRO A 3 -10.39 -4.52 -5.35
N SER A 4 -9.16 -4.00 -5.50
CA SER A 4 -8.02 -4.43 -4.70
C SER A 4 -8.10 -4.12 -3.21
N MET A 5 -9.01 -3.23 -2.80
CA MET A 5 -9.18 -2.88 -1.39
C MET A 5 -10.51 -3.37 -0.80
N LEU A 6 -11.22 -4.27 -1.49
CA LEU A 6 -12.35 -4.96 -0.88
C LEU A 6 -11.86 -5.80 0.33
N PRO A 7 -12.65 -5.93 1.41
CA PRO A 7 -13.97 -5.31 1.61
C PRO A 7 -13.91 -3.88 2.17
N THR A 8 -12.73 -3.36 2.51
CA THR A 8 -12.56 -2.02 3.11
C THR A 8 -13.16 -0.92 2.25
N PHE A 9 -12.84 -0.93 0.95
CA PHE A 9 -13.45 -0.04 -0.04
C PHE A 9 -14.20 -0.82 -1.11
N ASN A 10 -15.43 -0.39 -1.40
CA ASN A 10 -16.25 -0.87 -2.49
C ASN A 10 -15.64 -0.45 -3.83
N GLU A 11 -15.86 -1.27 -4.85
CA GLU A 11 -15.42 -0.98 -6.21
C GLU A 11 -16.04 0.32 -6.76
N ILE A 12 -17.31 0.54 -6.43
CA ILE A 12 -18.15 1.64 -6.92
C ILE A 12 -18.82 2.32 -5.73
N GLY A 13 -18.87 3.66 -5.75
CA GLY A 13 -19.68 4.47 -4.83
C GLY A 13 -18.96 5.03 -3.61
N ASP A 14 -17.81 4.47 -3.22
CA ASP A 14 -17.03 5.00 -2.10
C ASP A 14 -16.36 6.34 -2.43
N VAL A 15 -16.49 7.29 -1.52
CA VAL A 15 -15.78 8.58 -1.55
C VAL A 15 -14.82 8.61 -0.38
N VAL A 16 -13.53 8.72 -0.64
CA VAL A 16 -12.51 8.69 0.43
C VAL A 16 -11.98 10.08 0.70
N ALA A 17 -11.85 10.43 1.99
CA ALA A 17 -11.12 11.61 2.42
C ALA A 17 -9.67 11.23 2.71
N GLN A 18 -8.74 11.98 2.13
CA GLN A 18 -7.30 11.80 2.36
C GLN A 18 -6.67 13.08 2.87
N GLU A 19 -5.65 12.93 3.72
CA GLU A 19 -4.80 14.02 4.19
C GLU A 19 -3.36 13.84 3.69
N HIS A 20 -2.65 14.95 3.50
CA HIS A 20 -1.30 14.99 2.88
C HIS A 20 -0.21 15.34 3.91
N ILE A 21 -0.58 15.43 5.19
CA ILE A 21 0.28 15.88 6.29
C ILE A 21 1.10 14.70 6.82
N SER A 22 0.49 13.56 7.12
CA SER A 22 1.19 12.40 7.69
C SER A 22 2.34 11.89 6.82
N PRO A 23 2.21 11.80 5.48
CA PRO A 23 3.35 11.47 4.63
C PRO A 23 4.51 12.45 4.83
N ARG A 24 4.24 13.75 4.83
CA ARG A 24 5.29 14.80 4.92
C ARG A 24 5.99 14.82 6.28
N LEU A 25 5.29 14.46 7.34
CA LEU A 25 5.83 14.43 8.70
C LEU A 25 6.43 13.07 9.08
N GLY A 26 6.39 12.07 8.20
CA GLY A 26 6.90 10.73 8.53
C GLY A 26 6.01 9.97 9.54
N LEU A 27 4.73 10.32 9.61
CA LEU A 27 3.77 9.80 10.60
C LEU A 27 2.91 8.64 10.05
N LEU A 28 3.33 8.02 8.96
CA LEU A 28 2.62 6.85 8.43
C LEU A 28 3.04 5.60 9.20
N GLU A 29 2.07 4.73 9.46
CA GLU A 29 2.27 3.52 10.27
C GLU A 29 1.73 2.27 9.56
N ILE A 30 2.08 1.10 10.08
CA ILE A 30 1.50 -0.17 9.64
C ILE A 30 -0.01 -0.13 9.87
N GLY A 31 -0.78 -0.52 8.86
CA GLY A 31 -2.23 -0.51 8.87
C GLY A 31 -2.83 0.72 8.20
N ASP A 32 -2.08 1.81 7.98
CA ASP A 32 -2.57 2.97 7.26
C ASP A 32 -2.94 2.62 5.83
N VAL A 33 -4.06 3.16 5.37
CA VAL A 33 -4.43 3.13 3.95
C VAL A 33 -3.89 4.38 3.29
N VAL A 34 -3.16 4.22 2.20
CA VAL A 34 -2.53 5.33 1.49
C VAL A 34 -2.91 5.36 0.03
N VAL A 35 -2.94 6.57 -0.53
CA VAL A 35 -2.96 6.79 -1.98
C VAL A 35 -1.53 7.11 -2.41
N CYS A 36 -1.00 6.36 -3.36
CA CYS A 36 0.33 6.56 -3.90
C CYS A 36 0.32 6.54 -5.44
N VAL A 37 1.35 7.14 -6.04
CA VAL A 37 1.57 7.00 -7.48
C VAL A 37 2.04 5.56 -7.76
N SER A 38 1.44 4.93 -8.75
CA SER A 38 1.80 3.57 -9.15
C SER A 38 3.26 3.52 -9.62
N PRO A 39 4.09 2.62 -9.06
CA PRO A 39 5.47 2.47 -9.48
C PRO A 39 5.60 1.84 -10.88
N THR A 40 4.59 1.08 -11.31
CA THR A 40 4.58 0.38 -12.61
C THR A 40 3.88 1.17 -13.72
N THR A 41 3.05 2.15 -13.38
CA THR A 41 2.30 2.95 -14.36
C THR A 41 2.29 4.41 -13.93
N PRO A 42 3.29 5.20 -14.35
CA PRO A 42 3.39 6.62 -14.00
C PRO A 42 2.09 7.38 -14.33
N GLY A 43 1.70 8.32 -13.47
CA GLY A 43 0.47 9.10 -13.62
C GLY A 43 -0.80 8.44 -13.08
N ARG A 44 -0.79 7.12 -12.82
CA ARG A 44 -1.92 6.43 -12.17
C ARG A 44 -1.74 6.45 -10.66
N SER A 45 -2.78 6.82 -9.92
CA SER A 45 -2.80 6.65 -8.46
C SER A 45 -3.42 5.31 -8.10
N VAL A 46 -2.88 4.66 -7.07
CA VAL A 46 -3.41 3.42 -6.48
C VAL A 46 -3.63 3.62 -5.00
N CYS A 47 -4.57 2.87 -4.43
CA CYS A 47 -4.81 2.85 -3.00
C CYS A 47 -4.49 1.45 -2.45
N LYS A 48 -3.68 1.41 -1.39
CA LYS A 48 -3.16 0.21 -0.75
C LYS A 48 -2.99 0.44 0.75
N ARG A 49 -2.87 -0.65 1.52
CA ARG A 49 -2.56 -0.61 2.94
C ARG A 49 -1.06 -0.83 3.17
N ILE A 50 -0.49 -0.09 4.12
CA ILE A 50 0.87 -0.32 4.61
C ILE A 50 0.88 -1.57 5.47
N LEU A 51 1.67 -2.57 5.08
CA LEU A 51 1.89 -3.78 5.89
C LEU A 51 3.33 -3.91 6.40
N GLY A 52 4.24 -3.03 5.97
CA GLY A 52 5.62 -3.04 6.43
C GLY A 52 6.29 -1.68 6.25
N MET A 53 7.07 -1.31 7.25
CA MET A 53 7.83 -0.07 7.37
C MET A 53 9.33 -0.34 7.19
N PRO A 54 10.16 0.69 6.94
CA PRO A 54 11.61 0.55 6.84
C PRO A 54 12.22 -0.29 7.98
N GLY A 55 12.91 -1.36 7.63
CA GLY A 55 13.55 -2.27 8.60
C GLY A 55 12.73 -3.50 8.99
N ASP A 56 11.43 -3.53 8.67
CA ASP A 56 10.58 -4.68 8.98
C ASP A 56 10.98 -5.90 8.15
N TYR A 57 10.97 -7.08 8.77
CA TYR A 57 11.16 -8.37 8.11
C TYR A 57 9.79 -9.00 7.84
N ILE A 58 9.38 -9.03 6.56
CA ILE A 58 8.02 -9.39 6.16
C ILE A 58 8.00 -10.63 5.26
N CYS A 59 6.91 -11.39 5.35
CA CYS A 59 6.62 -12.42 4.35
C CYS A 59 6.07 -11.76 3.08
N VAL A 60 6.68 -12.05 1.93
CA VAL A 60 6.30 -11.44 0.64
C VAL A 60 4.87 -11.80 0.28
N ASP A 61 4.55 -13.10 0.23
CA ASP A 61 3.20 -13.58 0.01
C ASP A 61 2.94 -14.81 0.92
N PRO A 62 2.04 -14.69 1.91
CA PRO A 62 1.74 -15.80 2.81
C PRO A 62 0.93 -16.93 2.15
N THR A 63 0.38 -16.70 0.95
CA THR A 63 -0.37 -17.69 0.15
C THR A 63 0.55 -18.58 -0.69
N GLU A 64 1.80 -18.17 -0.92
CA GLU A 64 2.80 -19.00 -1.60
C GLU A 64 3.26 -20.15 -0.68
N ARG A 65 3.34 -21.38 -1.23
CA ARG A 65 3.85 -22.56 -0.50
C ARG A 65 5.31 -22.39 -0.08
N ASN A 66 6.14 -21.81 -0.95
CA ASN A 66 7.53 -21.52 -0.67
C ASN A 66 7.67 -20.05 -0.23
N ARG A 67 7.37 -19.80 1.05
CA ARG A 67 7.33 -18.44 1.60
C ARG A 67 8.69 -17.77 1.49
N ARG A 68 8.70 -16.62 0.83
CA ARG A 68 9.86 -15.73 0.77
C ARG A 68 9.70 -14.62 1.78
N TYR A 69 10.83 -14.16 2.29
CA TYR A 69 10.88 -13.06 3.25
C TYR A 69 11.87 -12.01 2.76
N LEU A 70 11.60 -10.75 3.09
CA LEU A 70 12.52 -9.66 2.82
C LEU A 70 12.48 -8.64 3.96
N THR A 71 13.57 -7.90 4.10
CA THR A 71 13.60 -6.70 4.93
C THR A 71 13.22 -5.50 4.07
N VAL A 72 12.24 -4.72 4.51
CA VAL A 72 11.84 -3.49 3.81
C VAL A 72 12.99 -2.48 3.85
N PRO A 73 13.49 -2.00 2.69
CA PRO A 73 14.61 -1.06 2.66
C PRO A 73 14.30 0.27 3.33
N ARG A 74 15.35 0.99 3.74
CA ARG A 74 15.22 2.39 4.19
C ARG A 74 14.55 3.25 3.11
N GLY A 75 13.66 4.14 3.53
CA GLY A 75 12.90 5.03 2.64
C GLY A 75 11.82 4.34 1.79
N HIS A 76 11.52 3.06 2.04
CA HIS A 76 10.47 2.31 1.34
C HIS A 76 9.41 1.79 2.32
N VAL A 77 8.24 1.48 1.80
CA VAL A 77 7.16 0.80 2.52
C VAL A 77 6.70 -0.42 1.73
N TRP A 78 6.12 -1.39 2.42
CA TRP A 78 5.43 -2.50 1.78
C TRP A 78 3.93 -2.23 1.70
N LEU A 79 3.39 -2.16 0.49
CA LEU A 79 1.99 -1.84 0.23
C LEU A 79 1.26 -3.07 -0.32
N GLN A 80 0.12 -3.43 0.27
CA GLN A 80 -0.72 -4.54 -0.20
C GLN A 80 -2.19 -4.13 -0.25
N GLY A 81 -2.94 -4.71 -1.19
CA GLY A 81 -4.39 -4.54 -1.21
C GLY A 81 -5.06 -5.53 -0.26
N ASP A 82 -6.14 -5.10 0.41
CA ASP A 82 -6.91 -5.97 1.31
C ASP A 82 -7.55 -7.16 0.55
N ASN A 83 -7.85 -6.98 -0.74
CA ASN A 83 -8.29 -8.05 -1.62
C ASN A 83 -7.08 -8.72 -2.29
N MET A 84 -6.41 -9.61 -1.56
CA MET A 84 -5.15 -10.24 -1.99
C MET A 84 -5.22 -10.93 -3.35
N SER A 85 -6.36 -11.53 -3.72
CA SER A 85 -6.54 -12.25 -4.98
C SER A 85 -6.69 -11.32 -6.19
N ASN A 86 -7.08 -10.05 -5.97
CA ASN A 86 -7.35 -9.08 -7.03
C ASN A 86 -6.59 -7.77 -6.83
N SER A 87 -5.32 -7.89 -6.43
CA SER A 87 -4.46 -6.75 -6.16
C SER A 87 -3.10 -6.91 -6.81
N THR A 88 -2.76 -5.97 -7.71
CA THR A 88 -1.37 -5.71 -8.11
C THR A 88 -0.75 -4.77 -7.09
N ASP A 89 0.21 -5.27 -6.32
CA ASP A 89 0.78 -4.57 -5.18
C ASP A 89 2.27 -4.92 -4.97
N SER A 90 2.84 -4.64 -3.80
CA SER A 90 4.27 -4.86 -3.54
C SER A 90 4.72 -6.30 -3.74
N ARG A 91 3.81 -7.29 -3.71
CA ARG A 91 4.12 -8.67 -4.11
C ARG A 91 4.61 -8.77 -5.56
N SER A 92 4.06 -7.93 -6.43
CA SER A 92 4.32 -7.94 -7.87
C SER A 92 5.51 -7.06 -8.25
N TYR A 93 5.67 -5.90 -7.60
CA TYR A 93 6.68 -4.89 -7.98
C TYR A 93 7.68 -4.52 -6.88
N GLY A 94 7.58 -5.13 -5.69
CA GLY A 94 8.48 -4.90 -4.56
C GLY A 94 8.09 -3.73 -3.66
N PRO A 95 8.97 -3.38 -2.69
CA PRO A 95 8.77 -2.24 -1.80
C PRO A 95 8.61 -0.92 -2.57
N VAL A 96 7.71 -0.05 -2.11
CA VAL A 96 7.40 1.21 -2.76
C VAL A 96 8.16 2.35 -2.09
N PRO A 97 8.86 3.22 -2.84
CA PRO A 97 9.47 4.41 -2.27
C PRO A 97 8.44 5.26 -1.53
N TYR A 98 8.76 5.65 -0.29
CA TYR A 98 7.88 6.46 0.55
C TYR A 98 7.48 7.77 -0.13
N ALA A 99 8.37 8.34 -0.96
CA ALA A 99 8.13 9.55 -1.73
C ALA A 99 7.00 9.45 -2.78
N LEU A 100 6.56 8.24 -3.14
CA LEU A 100 5.42 8.06 -4.05
C LEU A 100 4.07 8.19 -3.33
N ILE A 101 4.06 8.20 -1.99
CA ILE A 101 2.83 8.36 -1.20
C ILE A 101 2.36 9.81 -1.26
N ARG A 102 1.11 10.00 -1.66
CA ARG A 102 0.47 11.31 -1.79
C ARG A 102 -0.34 11.69 -0.58
N GLY A 103 -1.02 10.73 0.04
CA GLY A 103 -1.86 10.97 1.19
C GLY A 103 -2.25 9.69 1.91
N ARG A 104 -2.67 9.85 3.16
CA ARG A 104 -3.30 8.81 3.96
C ARG A 104 -4.81 8.99 3.94
N VAL A 105 -5.53 7.90 3.73
CA VAL A 105 -6.99 7.85 3.82
C VAL A 105 -7.37 7.73 5.30
N PHE A 106 -8.21 8.65 5.77
CA PHE A 106 -8.66 8.67 7.17
C PHE A 106 -10.18 8.54 7.33
N ALA A 107 -10.94 8.66 6.24
CA ALA A 107 -12.38 8.44 6.22
C ALA A 107 -12.86 7.92 4.85
N LYS A 108 -14.00 7.23 4.88
CA LYS A 108 -14.76 6.67 3.76
C LYS A 108 -16.20 7.19 3.84
#